data_AF-A0A1S8A9N0-F1
#
_entry.id   AF-A0A1S8A9N0-F1
#
_cell.length_a   1.000
_cell.length_b   1.000
_cell.length_c   1.000
_cell.angle_alpha   90.00
_cell.angle_beta   90.00
_cell.angle_gamma   90.00
#
_symmetry.space_group_name_H-M   'P 1'
#
loop_
_entity.id
_entity.type
_entity.pdbx_description
1 polymer ?
#
loop_
_entity_poly.entity_id
_entity_poly.type
_entity_poly.pdbx_seq_one_letter_code
_entity_poly.pdbx_strand_id
1 'polypeptide(L)'
;MAQQRTNVIPIVEDARHPLKYRMLVPMVDAIFLDVAQPDQARIALLNASLFLKIGGGIVISIKANCIDSTAAPETVFAAEVQKLRQGGLKPLEQL
;
A
#
# COMPACT_ATOMS: atom_id res chain seq x y z
N MET A 1 4.98 -3.13 20.98
CA MET A 1 4.44 -4.19 20.11
C MET A 1 5.55 -4.98 19.41
N ALA A 2 6.44 -4.35 18.63
CA ALA A 2 7.53 -5.05 17.94
C ALA A 2 8.60 -5.64 18.89
N GLN A 3 8.94 -4.96 20.00
CA GLN A 3 9.94 -5.45 20.97
C GLN A 3 9.60 -6.79 21.62
N GLN A 4 8.33 -7.21 21.63
CA GLN A 4 7.89 -8.47 22.23
C GLN A 4 7.75 -9.60 21.21
N ARG A 5 7.83 -9.30 19.91
CA ARG A 5 7.58 -10.25 18.82
C ARG A 5 8.79 -10.34 17.92
N THR A 6 9.48 -11.48 17.95
CA THR A 6 10.69 -11.73 17.16
C THR A 6 10.44 -11.80 15.65
N ASN A 7 9.18 -12.01 15.24
CA ASN A 7 8.77 -12.02 13.83
C ASN A 7 8.34 -10.63 13.31
N VAL A 8 8.51 -9.56 14.08
CA VAL A 8 8.19 -8.19 13.66
C VAL A 8 9.46 -7.36 13.65
N ILE A 9 9.89 -6.94 12.46
CA ILE A 9 11.05 -6.08 12.26
C ILE A 9 10.56 -4.64 12.06
N PRO A 10 10.73 -3.73 13.03
CA PRO A 10 10.30 -2.34 12.88
C PRO A 10 11.25 -1.59 11.94
N ILE A 11 10.69 -0.86 10.98
CA ILE A 11 11.43 0.03 10.07
C ILE A 11 10.86 1.43 10.25
N VAL A 12 11.71 2.37 10.67
CA VAL A 12 11.32 3.77 10.90
C VAL A 12 11.81 4.60 9.72
N GLU A 13 11.06 4.56 8.63
CA GLU A 13 11.34 5.33 7.41
C GLU A 13 10.04 5.75 6.70
N ASP A 14 10.16 6.72 5.78
CA ASP A 14 9.02 7.17 4.95
C ASP A 14 8.71 6.16 3.83
N ALA A 15 7.51 5.58 3.85
CA ALA A 15 7.02 4.61 2.86
C ALA A 15 6.96 5.17 1.42
N ARG A 16 7.02 6.50 1.23
CA ARG A 16 7.12 7.16 -0.09
C ARG A 16 8.49 6.95 -0.75
N HIS A 17 9.51 6.55 0.02
CA HIS A 17 10.88 6.39 -0.43
C HIS A 17 11.42 4.97 -0.17
N PRO A 18 10.85 3.93 -0.81
CA PRO A 18 11.20 2.54 -0.54
C PRO A 18 12.66 2.16 -0.77
N LEU A 19 13.40 2.96 -1.55
CA LEU A 19 14.83 2.80 -1.73
C LEU A 19 15.63 2.95 -0.43
N LYS A 20 15.15 3.76 0.54
CA LYS A 20 15.84 3.99 1.82
C LYS A 20 15.92 2.72 2.68
N TYR A 21 14.91 1.86 2.61
CA TYR A 21 14.86 0.60 3.35
C TYR A 21 14.99 -0.64 2.44
N ARG A 22 15.42 -0.44 1.17
CA ARG A 22 15.55 -1.54 0.20
C ARG A 22 16.47 -2.65 0.67
N MET A 23 17.51 -2.30 1.43
CA MET A 23 18.49 -3.25 1.98
C MET A 23 17.96 -4.09 3.14
N LEU A 24 16.88 -3.65 3.79
CA LEU A 24 16.31 -4.30 4.98
C LEU A 24 15.18 -5.28 4.63
N VAL A 25 14.46 -5.03 3.54
CA VAL A 25 13.24 -5.77 3.20
C VAL A 25 13.52 -6.76 2.06
N PRO A 26 13.38 -8.08 2.30
CA PRO A 26 13.44 -9.09 1.23
C PRO A 26 12.16 -9.09 0.38
N MET A 27 12.11 -9.95 -0.64
CA MET A 27 10.87 -10.13 -1.42
C MET A 27 9.76 -10.70 -0.54
N VAL A 28 8.58 -10.07 -0.55
CA VAL A 28 7.42 -10.40 0.28
C VAL A 28 6.30 -11.07 -0.52
N ASP A 29 5.52 -11.91 0.15
CA ASP A 29 4.37 -12.61 -0.44
C ASP A 29 3.10 -11.74 -0.43
N ALA A 30 2.99 -10.84 0.53
CA ALA A 30 1.86 -9.92 0.64
C ALA A 30 2.26 -8.56 1.19
N ILE A 31 1.53 -7.52 0.78
CA ILE A 31 1.65 -6.16 1.33
C ILE A 31 0.29 -5.73 1.88
N PHE A 32 0.28 -5.23 3.12
CA PHE A 32 -0.87 -4.57 3.72
C PHE A 32 -0.61 -3.07 3.85
N LEU A 33 -1.52 -2.24 3.34
CA LEU A 33 -1.42 -0.78 3.40
C LEU A 33 -2.58 -0.19 4.21
N ASP A 34 -2.28 0.40 5.37
CA ASP A 34 -3.19 1.24 6.16
C ASP A 34 -2.56 2.62 6.40
N VAL A 35 -2.23 3.29 5.30
CA VAL A 35 -1.69 4.66 5.31
C VAL A 35 -2.79 5.65 4.96
N ALA A 36 -2.94 6.70 5.76
CA ALA A 36 -3.93 7.77 5.54
C ALA A 36 -3.30 8.92 4.74
N GLN A 37 -2.91 8.67 3.49
CA GLN A 37 -2.27 9.65 2.62
C GLN A 37 -3.03 9.81 1.29
N PRO A 38 -3.15 11.02 0.72
CA PRO A 38 -3.80 11.21 -0.58
C PRO A 38 -3.10 10.50 -1.74
N ASP A 39 -1.79 10.22 -1.63
CA ASP A 39 -0.99 9.53 -2.64
C ASP A 39 -0.82 8.03 -2.36
N GLN A 40 -1.79 7.43 -1.65
CA GLN A 40 -1.77 6.02 -1.24
C GLN A 40 -1.54 5.03 -2.39
N ALA A 41 -2.22 5.19 -3.53
CA ALA A 41 -1.99 4.32 -4.70
C ALA A 41 -0.54 4.36 -5.19
N ARG A 42 0.10 5.53 -5.19
CA ARG A 42 1.52 5.67 -5.60
C ARG A 42 2.44 4.94 -4.63
N ILE A 43 2.20 5.07 -3.32
CA ILE A 43 2.97 4.38 -2.28
C ILE A 43 2.83 2.87 -2.45
N ALA A 44 1.60 2.38 -2.68
CA ALA A 44 1.33 0.96 -2.90
C ALA A 44 2.10 0.43 -4.10
N LEU A 45 2.03 1.12 -5.24
CA LEU A 45 2.70 0.71 -6.48
C LEU A 45 4.23 0.70 -6.36
N LEU A 46 4.83 1.71 -5.72
CA LEU A 46 6.27 1.79 -5.52
C LEU A 46 6.80 0.69 -4.59
N ASN A 47 6.04 0.35 -3.55
CA ASN A 47 6.42 -0.74 -2.65
C ASN A 47 6.21 -2.11 -3.31
N ALA A 48 5.11 -2.28 -4.05
CA ALA A 48 4.82 -3.50 -4.77
C ALA A 48 5.88 -3.80 -5.83
N SER A 49 6.32 -2.80 -6.60
CA SER A 49 7.30 -2.99 -7.67
C SER A 49 8.68 -3.42 -7.16
N LEU A 50 9.05 -3.03 -5.94
CA LEU A 50 10.36 -3.31 -5.35
C LEU A 50 10.40 -4.57 -4.49
N PHE A 51 9.30 -4.91 -3.84
CA PHE A 51 9.29 -5.96 -2.80
C PHE A 51 8.31 -7.09 -3.08
N LEU A 52 7.22 -6.88 -3.83
CA LEU A 52 6.20 -7.91 -3.99
C LEU A 52 6.64 -8.95 -5.03
N LYS A 53 6.53 -10.22 -4.66
CA LYS A 53 6.75 -11.33 -5.61
C LYS A 53 5.67 -11.32 -6.71
N ILE A 54 6.01 -11.88 -7.87
CA ILE A 54 5.04 -12.09 -8.94
C ILE A 54 3.92 -13.01 -8.42
N GLY A 55 2.67 -12.55 -8.54
CA GLY A 55 1.49 -13.26 -7.99
C GLY A 55 1.26 -13.04 -6.49
N GLY A 56 2.06 -12.20 -5.83
CA GLY A 56 1.84 -11.81 -4.45
C GLY A 56 0.56 -10.98 -4.25
N GLY A 57 0.03 -10.99 -3.03
CA GLY A 57 -1.21 -10.31 -2.67
C GLY A 57 -0.99 -8.88 -2.19
N ILE A 58 -1.95 -7.99 -2.43
CA ILE A 58 -1.99 -6.67 -1.81
C ILE A 58 -3.36 -6.44 -1.21
N VAL A 59 -3.39 -5.98 0.04
CA VAL A 59 -4.60 -5.55 0.73
C VAL A 59 -4.44 -4.07 1.10
N ILE A 60 -5.41 -3.24 0.70
CA ILE A 60 -5.36 -1.79 0.86
C ILE A 60 -6.58 -1.33 1.66
N SER A 61 -6.33 -0.70 2.79
CA SER A 61 -7.33 0.01 3.60
C SER A 61 -7.47 1.43 3.07
N ILE A 62 -8.54 1.71 2.32
CA ILE A 62 -8.81 3.03 1.75
C ILE A 62 -9.75 3.78 2.70
N LYS A 63 -9.28 4.92 3.23
CA LYS A 63 -10.12 5.83 4.04
C LYS A 63 -10.47 7.04 3.19
N ALA A 64 -11.66 7.03 2.59
CA ALA A 64 -12.09 8.06 1.62
C ALA A 64 -11.87 9.50 2.15
N ASN A 65 -12.27 9.76 3.40
CA ASN A 65 -12.13 11.07 4.04
C ASN A 65 -10.69 11.58 4.18
N CYS A 66 -9.69 10.68 4.18
CA CYS A 66 -8.27 11.07 4.25
C CYS A 66 -7.68 11.38 2.87
N ILE A 67 -8.33 10.93 1.79
CA ILE A 67 -7.90 11.17 0.42
C ILE A 67 -8.56 12.46 -0.09
N ASP A 68 -9.89 12.53 0.02
CA ASP A 68 -10.67 13.71 -0.33
C ASP A 68 -11.90 13.76 0.58
N SER A 69 -11.97 14.78 1.43
CA SER A 69 -13.08 14.99 2.37
C SER A 69 -14.29 15.68 1.75
N THR A 70 -14.17 16.16 0.51
CA THR A 70 -15.22 16.91 -0.19
C THR A 70 -15.97 16.07 -1.21
N ALA A 71 -15.35 15.00 -1.71
CA ALA A 71 -15.94 14.08 -2.65
C ALA A 71 -16.77 12.98 -1.97
N ALA A 72 -17.73 12.42 -2.71
CA ALA A 72 -18.46 11.23 -2.27
C ALA A 72 -17.50 10.02 -2.15
N PRO A 73 -17.62 9.19 -1.10
CA PRO A 73 -16.73 8.05 -0.89
C PRO A 73 -16.65 7.10 -2.09
N GLU A 74 -17.76 6.85 -2.76
CA GLU A 74 -17.85 5.97 -3.93
C GLU A 74 -16.97 6.46 -5.09
N THR A 75 -16.94 7.78 -5.30
CA THR A 75 -16.10 8.42 -6.31
C THR A 75 -14.62 8.27 -5.97
N VAL A 76 -14.26 8.44 -4.69
CA VAL A 76 -12.88 8.27 -4.21
C VAL A 76 -12.43 6.82 -4.38
N PHE A 77 -13.25 5.85 -4.00
CA PHE A 77 -12.94 4.42 -4.18
C PHE A 77 -12.75 4.07 -5.66
N ALA A 78 -13.67 4.50 -6.53
CA ALA A 78 -13.58 4.24 -7.96
C ALA A 78 -12.29 4.83 -8.57
N ALA A 79 -11.93 6.06 -8.18
CA ALA A 79 -10.71 6.71 -8.62
C ALA A 79 -9.44 5.98 -8.15
N GLU A 80 -9.37 5.56 -6.88
CA GLU A 80 -8.23 4.80 -6.36
C GLU A 80 -8.10 3.42 -7.03
N VAL A 81 -9.21 2.70 -7.20
CA VAL A 81 -9.20 1.42 -7.93
C VAL A 81 -8.71 1.61 -9.36
N GLN A 82 -9.10 2.70 -10.03
CA GLN A 82 -8.62 3.01 -11.37
C GLN A 82 -7.11 3.29 -11.40
N LYS A 83 -6.59 4.07 -10.46
CA LYS A 83 -5.13 4.34 -10.34
C LYS A 83 -4.34 3.05 -10.12
N LEU A 84 -4.83 2.16 -9.25
CA LEU A 84 -4.19 0.87 -8.98
C LEU A 84 -4.17 -0.03 -10.22
N ARG A 85 -5.28 -0.07 -10.98
CA ARG A 85 -5.37 -0.79 -12.26
C ARG A 85 -4.39 -0.25 -13.29
N GLN A 86 -4.27 1.07 -13.41
CA GLN A 86 -3.30 1.72 -14.31
C GLN A 86 -1.85 1.37 -13.93
N GLY A 87 -1.58 1.18 -12.64
CA GLY A 87 -0.28 0.72 -12.14
C GLY A 87 -0.03 -0.79 -12.27
N GLY A 88 -0.92 -1.55 -12.92
CA GLY A 88 -0.75 -2.98 -13.17
C GLY A 88 -1.22 -3.89 -12.04
N LEU A 89 -1.87 -3.36 -11.00
CA LEU A 89 -2.49 -4.16 -9.96
C LEU A 89 -3.91 -4.55 -10.37
N LYS A 90 -4.20 -5.87 -10.35
CA LYS A 90 -5.54 -6.39 -10.64
C LYS A 90 -6.33 -6.52 -9.34
N PRO A 91 -7.36 -5.68 -9.10
CA PRO A 91 -8.22 -5.85 -7.93
C PRO A 91 -9.05 -7.13 -8.07
N LEU A 92 -9.11 -7.91 -6.99
CA LEU A 92 -9.85 -9.17 -6.93
C LEU A 92 -11.20 -8.99 -6.23
N GLU A 93 -11.23 -8.21 -5.16
CA GLU A 93 -12.38 -8.00 -4.29
C GLU A 93 -12.35 -6.58 -3.72
N GLN A 94 -13.53 -6.04 -3.43
CA GLN A 94 -13.74 -4.78 -2.72
C GLN A 94 -14.88 -5.00 -1.73
N LEU A 95 -14.65 -4.65 -0.47
CA LEU A 95 -15.58 -4.78 0.66
C LEU A 95 -16.00 -3.41 1.18
#